data_AF-A0A9P0KFY1-F1
#
_entry.id   AF-A0A9P0KFY1-F1
#
_cell.length_a   1.000
_cell.length_b   1.000
_cell.length_c   1.000
_cell.angle_alpha   90.00
_cell.angle_beta   90.00
_cell.angle_gamma   90.00
#
_symmetry.space_group_name_H-M   'P 1'
#
loop_
_entity.id
_entity.type
_entity.pdbx_description
1 polymer ?
#
loop_
_entity_poly.entity_id
_entity_poly.type
_entity_poly.pdbx_seq_one_letter_code
_entity_poly.pdbx_strand_id
1 'polypeptide(L)'
;MFDPSTTLTTTQEKFLANVNNKPRFITMLSGKLKQSHILVNVVQAEDDAGLLIINTAIELTNENRSIIVGNDVDLSVLLKTLVPENKHIHFMKPGKSNIDTIIYSPKSFDAHITVKPHILFLHALTGCDTTSALFNKGKAKATKIFQKTADIRDSPKVFIEEGCSPDTIFTNGIKSLLAIYDKAVKFSMLPPTSSAAQAHLWMDYDRRIFTANTNSIATCSCCLIDHNLLEALCFNQ
;
A
#
# COMPACT_ATOMS: atom_id res chain seq x y z
N MET A 1 35.07 1.25 4.87
CA MET A 1 33.88 1.52 5.70
C MET A 1 33.38 2.90 5.31
N PHE A 2 32.08 3.08 5.07
CA PHE A 2 31.53 4.37 4.63
C PHE A 2 31.57 5.44 5.74
N ASP A 3 31.91 6.67 5.37
CA ASP A 3 31.89 7.88 6.18
C ASP A 3 31.54 9.13 5.34
N PRO A 4 31.31 10.31 5.95
CA PRO A 4 30.88 11.52 5.24
C PRO A 4 31.85 12.06 4.18
N SER A 5 33.12 11.65 4.20
CA SER A 5 34.17 12.04 3.23
C SER A 5 34.35 11.01 2.11
N THR A 6 33.69 9.85 2.22
CA THR A 6 33.79 8.78 1.24
C THR A 6 33.18 9.21 -0.10
N THR A 7 33.98 9.16 -1.17
CA THR A 7 33.46 9.31 -2.54
C THR A 7 32.87 7.97 -3.01
N LEU A 8 31.57 7.96 -3.32
CA LEU A 8 30.89 6.75 -3.78
C LEU A 8 31.21 6.47 -5.25
N THR A 9 31.90 5.37 -5.52
CA THR A 9 32.23 4.89 -6.87
C THR A 9 31.41 3.68 -7.32
N THR A 10 30.50 3.21 -6.46
CA THR A 10 29.63 2.05 -6.72
C THR A 10 28.20 2.47 -7.03
N THR A 11 27.41 1.57 -7.61
CA THR A 11 25.96 1.78 -7.73
C THR A 11 25.29 1.86 -6.36
N GLN A 12 24.09 2.46 -6.33
CA GLN A 12 23.27 2.57 -5.13
C GLN A 12 22.93 1.19 -4.56
N GLU A 13 22.56 0.23 -5.42
CA GLU A 13 22.20 -1.13 -5.00
C GLU A 13 23.37 -1.81 -4.31
N LYS A 14 24.58 -1.73 -4.90
CA LYS A 14 25.80 -2.31 -4.33
C LYS A 14 26.18 -1.64 -3.01
N PHE A 15 25.99 -0.32 -2.90
CA PHE A 15 26.26 0.41 -1.66
C PHE A 15 25.29 0.01 -0.54
N LEU A 16 23.99 -0.07 -0.84
CA LEU A 16 22.94 -0.37 0.13
C LEU A 16 22.83 -1.87 0.48
N ALA A 17 23.35 -2.76 -0.37
CA ALA A 17 23.45 -4.20 -0.07
C ALA A 17 24.40 -4.50 1.10
N ASN A 18 25.31 -3.58 1.45
CA ASN A 18 26.12 -3.72 2.64
C ASN A 18 25.27 -3.39 3.89
N VAL A 19 25.08 -4.39 4.75
CA VAL A 19 24.27 -4.31 5.97
C VAL A 19 24.66 -3.18 6.92
N ASN A 20 25.93 -2.75 6.90
CA ASN A 20 26.42 -1.66 7.75
C ASN A 20 26.24 -0.28 7.13
N ASN A 21 26.13 -0.19 5.79
CA ASN A 21 26.05 1.11 5.11
C ASN A 21 24.69 1.76 5.30
N LYS A 22 23.59 1.00 5.22
CA LYS A 22 22.22 1.52 5.37
C LYS A 22 22.01 2.27 6.70
N PRO A 23 22.27 1.69 7.89
CA PRO A 23 22.07 2.41 9.16
C PRO A 23 23.00 3.63 9.27
N ARG A 24 24.27 3.52 8.85
CA ARG A 24 25.22 4.64 8.87
C ARG A 24 24.78 5.81 8.00
N PHE A 25 24.28 5.49 6.80
CA PHE A 25 23.76 6.49 5.87
C PHE A 25 22.54 7.20 6.47
N ILE A 26 21.60 6.45 7.05
CA ILE A 26 20.42 7.01 7.73
C ILE A 26 20.84 7.93 8.89
N THR A 27 21.77 7.51 9.74
CA THR A 27 22.27 8.34 10.85
C THR A 27 22.93 9.61 10.34
N MET A 28 23.80 9.51 9.33
CA MET A 28 24.48 10.67 8.75
C MET A 28 23.50 11.65 8.11
N LEU A 29 22.57 11.15 7.28
CA LEU A 29 21.57 11.97 6.60
C LEU A 29 20.66 12.66 7.63
N SER A 30 20.16 11.92 8.62
CA SER A 30 19.36 12.46 9.72
C SER A 30 20.11 13.57 10.47
N GLY A 31 21.40 13.37 10.77
CA GLY A 31 22.24 14.37 11.40
C GLY A 31 22.37 15.65 10.56
N LYS A 32 22.63 15.52 9.26
CA LYS A 32 22.74 16.68 8.35
C LYS A 32 21.41 17.43 8.19
N LEU A 33 20.28 16.72 8.11
CA LEU A 33 18.96 17.36 8.03
C LEU A 33 18.64 18.15 9.30
N LYS A 34 18.92 17.58 10.48
CA LYS A 34 18.72 18.27 11.78
C LYS A 34 19.64 19.48 11.96
N GLN A 35 20.84 19.47 11.36
CA GLN A 35 21.78 20.60 11.39
C GLN A 35 21.47 21.68 10.34
N SER A 36 20.54 21.42 9.42
CA SER A 36 20.17 22.42 8.41
C SER A 36 19.46 23.60 9.09
N HIS A 37 19.61 24.81 8.52
CA HIS A 37 18.97 26.03 9.04
C HIS A 37 17.48 26.12 8.65
N ILE A 38 16.94 25.06 8.07
CA ILE A 38 15.54 24.89 7.73
C ILE A 38 14.89 24.19 8.92
N LEU A 39 13.67 24.60 9.30
CA LEU A 39 12.89 23.91 10.33
C LEU A 39 12.51 22.50 9.85
N VAL A 40 13.41 21.53 10.07
CA VAL A 40 13.24 20.14 9.67
C VAL A 40 13.15 19.28 10.93
N ASN A 41 12.00 18.64 11.12
CA ASN A 41 11.88 17.52 12.05
C ASN A 41 12.22 16.22 11.32
N VAL A 42 13.00 15.35 11.96
CA VAL A 42 13.38 14.05 11.39
C VAL A 42 12.88 12.95 12.31
N VAL A 43 12.00 12.12 11.77
CA VAL A 43 11.44 10.94 12.43
C VAL A 43 11.90 9.71 11.63
N GLN A 44 12.30 8.65 12.33
CA GLN A 44 12.75 7.40 11.73
C GLN A 44 11.74 6.29 12.04
N ALA A 45 11.23 5.62 11.01
CA ALA A 45 10.43 4.41 11.17
C ALA A 45 11.33 3.20 11.50
N GLU A 46 10.80 2.24 12.26
CA GLU A 46 11.49 0.96 12.51
C GLU A 46 11.50 0.09 11.24
N ASP A 47 10.35 0.01 10.56
CA ASP A 47 10.14 -0.77 9.34
C ASP A 47 9.63 0.13 8.20
N ASP A 48 8.41 -0.11 7.72
CA ASP A 48 7.78 0.71 6.69
C ASP A 48 7.42 2.11 7.21
N ALA A 49 7.71 3.13 6.40
CA ALA A 49 7.46 4.52 6.77
C ALA A 49 6.08 5.01 6.33
N GLY A 50 5.32 4.24 5.54
CA GLY A 50 4.06 4.65 4.94
C GLY A 50 3.04 5.13 5.98
N LEU A 51 2.73 4.30 6.98
CA LEU A 51 1.81 4.69 8.06
C LEU A 51 2.32 5.88 8.87
N LEU A 52 3.62 5.90 9.20
CA LEU A 52 4.20 6.98 9.99
C LEU A 52 4.09 8.33 9.26
N ILE A 53 4.35 8.34 7.95
CA ILE A 53 4.22 9.52 7.09
C ILE A 53 2.77 10.03 7.10
N ILE A 54 1.79 9.13 6.94
CA ILE A 54 0.37 9.48 6.86
C ILE A 54 -0.15 10.02 8.18
N ASN A 55 0.14 9.33 9.29
CA ASN A 55 -0.26 9.77 10.62
C ASN A 55 0.37 11.11 10.99
N THR A 56 1.67 11.27 10.72
CA THR A 56 2.38 12.54 10.91
C THR A 56 1.73 13.66 10.09
N ALA A 57 1.36 13.38 8.83
CA ALA A 57 0.66 14.37 8.01
C ALA A 57 -0.71 14.72 8.60
N ILE A 58 -1.49 13.75 9.09
CA ILE A 58 -2.81 14.00 9.72
C ILE A 58 -2.68 14.88 10.97
N GLU A 59 -1.68 14.61 11.81
CA GLU A 59 -1.38 15.34 13.04
C GLU A 59 -0.94 16.78 12.75
N LEU A 60 -0.04 16.97 11.78
CA LEU A 60 0.51 18.29 11.46
C LEU A 60 -0.41 19.15 10.59
N THR A 61 -1.34 18.53 9.85
CA THR A 61 -2.26 19.26 8.98
C THR A 61 -3.36 19.92 9.80
N ASN A 62 -3.33 21.24 9.90
CA ASN A 62 -4.42 22.04 10.47
C ASN A 62 -5.34 22.56 9.35
N GLU A 63 -5.76 23.82 9.38
CA GLU A 63 -6.58 24.44 8.33
C GLU A 63 -5.84 24.61 6.99
N ASN A 64 -4.51 24.55 7.02
CA ASN A 64 -3.67 24.65 5.83
C ASN A 64 -3.57 23.32 5.08
N ARG A 65 -3.15 23.40 3.82
CA ARG A 65 -2.87 22.24 2.97
C ARG A 65 -1.49 21.66 3.31
N SER A 66 -1.42 20.35 3.46
CA SER A 66 -0.16 19.60 3.55
C SER A 66 0.07 18.76 2.31
N ILE A 67 1.35 18.53 1.99
CA ILE A 67 1.77 17.71 0.85
C ILE A 67 2.72 16.63 1.37
N ILE A 68 2.35 15.38 1.12
CA ILE A 68 3.21 14.21 1.30
C ILE A 68 4.01 14.04 0.01
N VAL A 69 5.33 13.90 0.11
CA VAL A 69 6.20 13.75 -1.06
C VAL A 69 6.83 12.37 -1.07
N GLY A 70 6.66 11.61 -2.16
CA GLY A 70 7.22 10.27 -2.26
C GLY A 70 7.01 9.63 -3.63
N ASN A 71 7.76 8.58 -3.94
CA ASN A 71 7.58 7.82 -5.20
C ASN A 71 6.67 6.60 -5.05
N ASP A 72 6.44 6.19 -3.81
CA ASP A 72 5.71 5.00 -3.43
C ASP A 72 4.20 5.20 -3.65
N VAL A 73 3.60 4.25 -4.37
CA VAL A 73 2.17 4.25 -4.71
C VAL A 73 1.33 3.86 -3.49
N ASP A 74 1.90 3.12 -2.54
CA ASP A 74 1.21 2.65 -1.35
C ASP A 74 0.78 3.85 -0.48
N LEU A 75 1.58 4.94 -0.49
CA LEU A 75 1.21 6.23 0.12
C LEU A 75 -0.12 6.79 -0.40
N SER A 76 -0.44 6.61 -1.69
CA SER A 76 -1.70 7.11 -2.25
C SER A 76 -2.91 6.31 -1.79
N VAL A 77 -2.73 5.00 -1.58
CA VAL A 77 -3.75 4.09 -1.05
C VAL A 77 -4.00 4.43 0.41
N LEU A 78 -2.93 4.53 1.21
CA LEU A 78 -2.98 4.91 2.63
C LEU A 78 -3.59 6.32 2.82
N LEU A 79 -3.24 7.27 1.95
CA LEU A 79 -3.81 8.61 1.97
C LEU A 79 -5.34 8.56 1.83
N LYS A 80 -5.85 7.76 0.89
CA LYS A 80 -7.30 7.67 0.70
C LYS A 80 -8.02 7.00 1.86
N THR A 81 -7.38 6.04 2.51
CA THR A 81 -8.03 5.17 3.49
C THR A 81 -7.97 5.73 4.90
N LEU A 82 -6.90 6.44 5.24
CA LEU A 82 -6.64 6.89 6.62
C LEU A 82 -6.89 8.38 6.84
N VAL A 83 -6.79 9.22 5.80
CA VAL A 83 -6.97 10.66 5.97
C VAL A 83 -8.45 11.00 6.09
N PRO A 84 -8.87 11.68 7.18
CA PRO A 84 -10.23 12.16 7.32
C PRO A 84 -10.64 13.13 6.20
N GLU A 85 -11.89 13.07 5.75
CA GLU A 85 -12.40 13.92 4.65
C GLU A 85 -12.30 15.44 4.94
N ASN A 86 -12.17 15.85 6.23
CA ASN A 86 -11.98 17.25 6.62
C ASN A 86 -10.51 17.72 6.61
N LYS A 87 -9.54 16.86 6.29
CA LYS A 87 -8.11 17.21 6.24
C LYS A 87 -7.65 17.38 4.78
N HIS A 88 -6.97 18.50 4.49
CA HIS A 88 -6.52 18.84 3.14
C HIS A 88 -5.09 18.34 2.84
N ILE A 89 -4.93 17.03 2.75
CA ILE A 89 -3.62 16.39 2.50
C ILE A 89 -3.56 15.87 1.07
N HIS A 90 -2.48 16.18 0.36
CA HIS A 90 -2.25 15.72 -1.02
C HIS A 90 -0.98 14.87 -1.09
N PHE A 91 -0.90 13.99 -2.07
CA PHE A 91 0.31 13.22 -2.36
C PHE A 91 0.98 13.77 -3.62
N MET A 92 2.24 14.17 -3.53
CA MET A 92 3.06 14.60 -4.65
C MET A 92 4.07 13.52 -4.98
N LYS A 93 3.99 13.02 -6.21
CA LYS A 93 4.99 12.15 -6.79
C LYS A 93 5.97 12.97 -7.63
N PRO A 94 7.24 13.12 -7.18
CA PRO A 94 8.24 13.84 -7.95
C PRO A 94 8.44 13.21 -9.33
N GLY A 95 8.55 14.06 -10.34
CA GLY A 95 8.90 13.64 -11.69
C GLY A 95 10.30 13.02 -11.76
N LYS A 96 10.53 12.16 -12.75
CA LYS A 96 11.86 11.61 -13.06
C LYS A 96 12.17 11.80 -14.55
N SER A 97 13.29 12.46 -14.85
CA SER A 97 13.70 12.78 -16.22
C SER A 97 12.61 13.57 -16.96
N ASN A 98 12.04 13.05 -18.05
CA ASN A 98 11.02 13.72 -18.88
C ASN A 98 9.58 13.52 -18.35
N ILE A 99 9.40 12.96 -17.16
CA ILE A 99 8.10 12.78 -16.53
C ILE A 99 7.88 13.93 -15.56
N ASP A 100 6.76 14.64 -15.70
CA ASP A 100 6.39 15.74 -14.81
C ASP A 100 6.04 15.26 -13.39
N THR A 101 6.17 16.17 -12.43
CA THR A 101 5.68 15.97 -11.07
C THR A 101 4.15 15.92 -11.08
N ILE A 102 3.58 14.90 -10.43
CA ILE A 102 2.14 14.70 -10.36
C ILE A 102 1.67 14.89 -8.92
N ILE A 103 0.56 15.62 -8.74
CA ILE A 103 -0.09 15.81 -7.44
C ILE A 103 -1.45 15.10 -7.46
N TYR A 104 -1.64 14.18 -6.52
CA TYR A 104 -2.84 13.39 -6.31
C TYR A 104 -3.65 13.98 -5.17
N SER A 105 -4.94 14.19 -5.44
CA SER A 105 -5.91 14.52 -4.41
C SER A 105 -6.59 13.25 -3.89
N PRO A 106 -6.90 13.15 -2.59
CA PRO A 106 -7.77 12.08 -2.08
C PRO A 106 -9.14 12.03 -2.80
N LYS A 107 -9.57 13.15 -3.38
CA LYS A 107 -10.82 13.26 -4.16
C LYS A 107 -10.75 12.55 -5.51
N SER A 108 -9.56 12.25 -6.02
CA SER A 108 -9.41 11.53 -7.30
C SER A 108 -10.08 10.15 -7.27
N PHE A 109 -10.23 9.55 -6.09
CA PHE A 109 -10.92 8.26 -5.91
C PHE A 109 -12.44 8.35 -5.90
N ASP A 110 -13.04 9.56 -5.84
CA ASP A 110 -14.49 9.70 -5.71
C ASP A 110 -15.23 9.33 -7.00
N ALA A 111 -14.54 9.35 -8.16
CA ALA A 111 -15.05 8.79 -9.42
C ALA A 111 -15.28 7.26 -9.35
N HIS A 112 -14.70 6.57 -8.36
CA HIS A 112 -14.78 5.12 -8.19
C HIS A 112 -15.58 4.72 -6.96
N ILE A 113 -16.80 5.27 -6.81
CA ILE A 113 -17.69 5.08 -5.65
C ILE A 113 -17.84 3.61 -5.21
N THR A 114 -17.90 2.68 -6.16
CA THR A 114 -18.08 1.24 -5.90
C THR A 114 -16.83 0.56 -5.35
N VAL A 115 -15.64 1.06 -5.70
CA VAL A 115 -14.36 0.44 -5.36
C VAL A 115 -13.67 1.17 -4.20
N LYS A 116 -13.94 2.46 -4.01
CA LYS A 116 -13.41 3.29 -2.92
C LYS A 116 -13.46 2.57 -1.55
N PRO A 117 -14.57 1.91 -1.14
CA PRO A 117 -14.63 1.21 0.15
C PRO A 117 -13.76 -0.06 0.23
N HIS A 118 -13.26 -0.56 -0.90
CA HIS A 118 -12.60 -1.86 -1.02
C HIS A 118 -11.15 -1.74 -1.51
N ILE A 119 -10.60 -0.52 -1.52
CA ILE A 119 -9.30 -0.24 -2.10
C ILE A 119 -8.15 -0.95 -1.39
N LEU A 120 -8.18 -1.06 -0.05
CA LEU A 120 -7.18 -1.82 0.72
C LEU A 120 -7.20 -3.30 0.35
N PHE A 121 -8.39 -3.88 0.28
CA PHE A 121 -8.57 -5.28 -0.12
C PHE A 121 -8.03 -5.53 -1.53
N LEU A 122 -8.41 -4.70 -2.51
CA LEU A 122 -7.91 -4.85 -3.87
C LEU A 122 -6.41 -4.65 -3.95
N HIS A 123 -5.87 -3.69 -3.20
CA HIS A 123 -4.45 -3.40 -3.16
C HIS A 123 -3.65 -4.60 -2.64
N ALA A 124 -4.05 -5.17 -1.50
CA ALA A 124 -3.44 -6.37 -0.93
C ALA A 124 -3.63 -7.61 -1.82
N LEU A 125 -4.84 -7.84 -2.35
CA LEU A 125 -5.17 -8.99 -3.18
C LEU A 125 -4.37 -9.03 -4.49
N THR A 126 -4.05 -7.87 -5.05
CA THR A 126 -3.33 -7.74 -6.33
C THR A 126 -1.83 -7.48 -6.18
N GLY A 127 -1.32 -7.53 -4.95
CA GLY A 127 0.10 -7.38 -4.61
C GLY A 127 0.48 -5.98 -4.15
N CYS A 128 0.97 -5.82 -2.93
CA CYS A 128 1.59 -4.61 -2.39
C CYS A 128 3.03 -4.90 -1.97
N ASP A 129 3.71 -3.97 -1.29
CA ASP A 129 5.08 -4.22 -0.78
C ASP A 129 5.21 -5.49 0.07
N THR A 130 4.10 -5.94 0.66
CA THR A 130 4.05 -7.09 1.57
C THR A 130 3.35 -8.32 0.96
N THR A 131 2.74 -8.20 -0.22
CA THR A 131 2.02 -9.30 -0.88
C THR A 131 2.43 -9.44 -2.34
N SER A 132 2.54 -10.67 -2.83
CA SER A 132 2.90 -10.90 -4.23
C SER A 132 1.77 -10.50 -5.18
N ALA A 133 2.14 -9.97 -6.35
CA ALA A 133 1.18 -9.71 -7.41
C ALA A 133 0.59 -11.00 -7.99
N LEU A 134 -0.68 -10.94 -8.38
CA LEU A 134 -1.34 -12.06 -9.05
C LEU A 134 -0.81 -12.23 -10.48
N PHE A 135 -0.47 -13.46 -10.85
CA PHE A 135 0.08 -13.77 -12.16
C PHE A 135 -0.86 -13.31 -13.29
N ASN A 136 -0.36 -12.40 -14.13
CA ASN A 136 -1.10 -11.84 -15.27
C ASN A 136 -2.41 -11.11 -14.89
N LYS A 137 -2.49 -10.57 -13.67
CA LYS A 137 -3.66 -9.85 -13.13
C LYS A 137 -3.23 -8.58 -12.39
N GLY A 138 -3.15 -7.47 -13.12
CA GLY A 138 -2.84 -6.16 -12.54
C GLY A 138 -4.01 -5.49 -11.81
N LYS A 139 -3.67 -4.50 -11.00
CA LYS A 139 -4.58 -3.67 -10.20
C LYS A 139 -5.75 -3.10 -10.98
N ALA A 140 -5.47 -2.49 -12.14
CA ALA A 140 -6.47 -1.91 -13.04
C ALA A 140 -7.53 -2.94 -13.49
N LYS A 141 -7.10 -4.15 -13.81
CA LYS A 141 -7.97 -5.23 -14.30
C LYS A 141 -8.85 -5.75 -13.17
N ALA A 142 -8.30 -5.98 -11.99
CA ALA A 142 -9.05 -6.39 -10.81
C ALA A 142 -10.12 -5.33 -10.45
N THR A 143 -9.75 -4.05 -10.38
CA THR A 143 -10.68 -2.94 -10.16
C THR A 143 -11.85 -2.97 -11.13
N LYS A 144 -11.58 -3.12 -12.44
CA LYS A 144 -12.64 -3.19 -13.47
C LYS A 144 -13.56 -4.39 -13.27
N ILE A 145 -13.04 -5.54 -12.84
CA ILE A 145 -13.83 -6.76 -12.57
C ILE A 145 -14.77 -6.53 -11.38
N PHE A 146 -14.28 -5.92 -10.28
CA PHE A 146 -15.08 -5.60 -9.10
C PHE A 146 -16.14 -4.52 -9.36
N GLN A 147 -15.86 -3.56 -10.27
CA GLN A 147 -16.85 -2.57 -10.68
C GLN A 147 -18.02 -3.22 -11.43
N LYS A 148 -17.71 -4.14 -12.37
CA LYS A 148 -18.70 -4.74 -13.28
C LYS A 148 -19.47 -5.92 -12.69
N THR A 149 -18.88 -6.67 -11.76
CA THR A 149 -19.44 -7.94 -11.28
C THR A 149 -20.18 -7.71 -9.96
N ALA A 150 -21.52 -7.64 -10.01
CA ALA A 150 -22.35 -7.39 -8.84
C ALA A 150 -22.13 -8.43 -7.73
N ASP A 151 -21.97 -9.71 -8.08
CA ASP A 151 -21.89 -10.82 -7.12
C ASP A 151 -20.66 -10.76 -6.20
N ILE A 152 -19.54 -10.19 -6.66
CA ILE A 152 -18.30 -10.13 -5.87
C ILE A 152 -18.07 -8.74 -5.26
N ARG A 153 -18.91 -7.76 -5.61
CA ARG A 153 -18.74 -6.37 -5.21
C ARG A 153 -18.64 -6.21 -3.71
N ASP A 154 -19.43 -6.98 -2.98
CA ASP A 154 -19.52 -6.93 -1.52
C ASP A 154 -18.60 -7.94 -0.83
N SER A 155 -17.94 -8.83 -1.57
CA SER A 155 -16.99 -9.78 -0.99
C SER A 155 -15.86 -9.15 -0.19
N PRO A 156 -15.33 -7.95 -0.54
CA PRO A 156 -14.31 -7.30 0.27
C PRO A 156 -14.78 -6.80 1.63
N LYS A 157 -16.10 -6.65 1.86
CA LYS A 157 -16.64 -6.09 3.11
C LYS A 157 -16.28 -6.93 4.33
N VAL A 158 -16.32 -8.26 4.18
CA VAL A 158 -16.05 -9.21 5.27
C VAL A 158 -14.61 -9.17 5.79
N PHE A 159 -13.69 -8.52 5.06
CA PHE A 159 -12.29 -8.35 5.47
C PHE A 159 -12.08 -7.16 6.40
N ILE A 160 -13.05 -6.23 6.43
CA ILE A 160 -12.99 -5.00 7.23
C ILE A 160 -13.97 -5.11 8.42
N GLU A 161 -15.01 -5.94 8.30
CA GLU A 161 -16.00 -6.17 9.35
C GLU A 161 -15.42 -6.96 10.55
N GLU A 162 -15.70 -6.47 11.76
CA GLU A 162 -15.37 -7.19 12.98
C GLU A 162 -16.30 -8.38 13.21
N GLY A 163 -15.74 -9.48 13.71
CA GLY A 163 -16.51 -10.67 14.10
C GLY A 163 -16.85 -11.64 12.96
N CYS A 164 -16.39 -11.40 11.73
CA CYS A 164 -16.54 -12.37 10.65
C CYS A 164 -15.81 -13.69 10.95
N SER A 165 -16.46 -14.81 10.62
CA SER A 165 -15.85 -16.13 10.80
C SER A 165 -14.73 -16.37 9.78
N PRO A 166 -13.69 -17.16 10.13
CA PRO A 166 -12.64 -17.55 9.19
C PRO A 166 -13.19 -18.17 7.90
N ASP A 167 -14.24 -19.00 7.99
CA ASP A 167 -14.87 -19.63 6.81
C ASP A 167 -15.53 -18.61 5.87
N THR A 168 -16.14 -17.57 6.42
CA THR A 168 -16.76 -16.49 5.64
C THR A 168 -15.70 -15.67 4.91
N ILE A 169 -14.61 -15.35 5.60
CA ILE A 169 -13.45 -14.66 5.06
C ILE A 169 -12.83 -15.49 3.93
N PHE A 170 -12.56 -16.77 4.18
CA PHE A 170 -12.00 -17.71 3.19
C PHE A 170 -12.89 -17.82 1.95
N THR A 171 -14.19 -18.03 2.13
CA THR A 171 -15.16 -18.18 1.03
C THR A 171 -15.19 -16.95 0.14
N ASN A 172 -15.20 -15.75 0.73
CA ASN A 172 -15.17 -14.49 -0.02
C ASN A 172 -13.82 -14.22 -0.68
N GLY A 173 -12.72 -14.67 -0.07
CA GLY A 173 -11.38 -14.61 -0.65
C GLY A 173 -11.28 -15.47 -1.92
N ILE A 174 -11.72 -16.73 -1.84
CA ILE A 174 -11.77 -17.63 -3.00
C ILE A 174 -12.71 -17.09 -4.08
N LYS A 175 -13.90 -16.60 -3.70
CA LYS A 175 -14.85 -15.97 -4.63
C LYS A 175 -14.21 -14.81 -5.41
N SER A 176 -13.48 -13.95 -4.70
CA SER A 176 -12.76 -12.81 -5.27
C SER A 176 -11.66 -13.25 -6.24
N LEU A 177 -10.84 -14.23 -5.84
CA LEU A 177 -9.78 -14.78 -6.68
C LEU A 177 -10.32 -15.42 -7.96
N LEU A 178 -11.35 -16.27 -7.85
CA LEU A 178 -11.95 -16.93 -9.01
C LEU A 178 -12.51 -15.93 -10.03
N ALA A 179 -13.14 -14.87 -9.54
CA ALA A 179 -13.68 -13.82 -10.41
C ALA A 179 -12.57 -13.04 -11.12
N ILE A 180 -11.45 -12.74 -10.46
CA ILE A 180 -10.29 -12.11 -11.11
C ILE A 180 -9.75 -12.99 -12.25
N TYR A 181 -9.77 -14.31 -12.08
CA TYR A 181 -9.28 -15.26 -13.09
C TYR A 181 -10.31 -15.61 -14.18
N ASP A 182 -11.48 -14.97 -14.20
CA ASP A 182 -12.54 -15.21 -15.20
C ASP A 182 -12.99 -16.67 -15.26
N LYS A 183 -12.99 -17.34 -14.10
CA LYS A 183 -13.53 -18.69 -13.97
C LYS A 183 -14.93 -18.59 -13.38
N ALA A 184 -15.92 -19.13 -14.10
CA ALA A 184 -17.29 -19.25 -13.62
C ALA A 184 -17.29 -19.92 -12.24
N VAL A 185 -17.94 -19.28 -11.28
CA VAL A 185 -17.91 -19.70 -9.88
C VAL A 185 -18.89 -20.85 -9.66
N LYS A 186 -18.38 -22.09 -9.55
CA LYS A 186 -19.14 -23.24 -9.06
C LYS A 186 -18.59 -23.67 -7.69
N PHE A 187 -19.14 -23.10 -6.63
CA PHE A 187 -18.71 -23.39 -5.25
C PHE A 187 -18.80 -24.87 -4.87
N SER A 188 -19.75 -25.61 -5.47
CA SER A 188 -19.92 -27.06 -5.25
C SER A 188 -18.75 -27.92 -5.74
N MET A 189 -17.82 -27.35 -6.50
CA MET A 189 -16.65 -28.07 -7.04
C MET A 189 -15.36 -27.79 -6.27
N LEU A 190 -15.40 -26.93 -5.24
CA LEU A 190 -14.25 -26.72 -4.37
C LEU A 190 -14.13 -27.91 -3.41
N PRO A 191 -12.96 -28.57 -3.30
CA PRO A 191 -12.81 -29.66 -2.35
C PRO A 191 -13.06 -29.15 -0.92
N PRO A 192 -13.71 -29.93 -0.05
CA PRO A 192 -13.79 -29.59 1.37
C PRO A 192 -12.37 -29.38 1.88
N THR A 193 -12.15 -28.28 2.59
CA THR A 193 -10.83 -27.83 3.05
C THR A 193 -10.15 -28.95 3.84
N SER A 194 -9.09 -29.53 3.27
CA SER A 194 -8.16 -30.35 4.04
C SER A 194 -7.43 -29.46 5.06
N SER A 195 -6.85 -30.06 6.09
CA SER A 195 -5.97 -29.36 7.04
C SER A 195 -4.81 -28.62 6.36
N ALA A 196 -4.46 -28.97 5.12
CA ALA A 196 -3.46 -28.25 4.31
C ALA A 196 -3.97 -26.90 3.75
N ALA A 197 -5.28 -26.76 3.50
CA ALA A 197 -5.89 -25.46 3.18
C ALA A 197 -5.98 -24.54 4.41
N GLN A 198 -6.08 -25.14 5.61
CA GLN A 198 -5.86 -24.43 6.88
C GLN A 198 -4.36 -24.07 7.07
N ALA A 199 -3.41 -24.93 6.69
CA ALA A 199 -1.98 -24.60 6.76
C ALA A 199 -1.56 -23.52 5.74
N HIS A 200 -2.26 -23.43 4.61
CA HIS A 200 -2.21 -22.33 3.65
C HIS A 200 -3.20 -21.20 3.98
N LEU A 201 -3.51 -20.99 5.27
CA LEU A 201 -4.08 -19.74 5.78
C LEU A 201 -3.10 -18.58 5.49
N TRP A 202 -3.10 -18.10 4.25
CA TRP A 202 -2.66 -16.76 3.86
C TRP A 202 -3.63 -15.67 4.38
N MET A 203 -4.25 -15.95 5.53
CA MET A 203 -5.18 -15.11 6.29
C MET A 203 -5.02 -15.36 7.80
N ASP A 204 -3.84 -15.79 8.25
CA ASP A 204 -3.25 -15.21 9.47
C ASP A 204 -2.57 -13.86 9.15
N TYR A 205 -2.88 -13.32 7.96
CA TYR A 205 -2.52 -11.98 7.48
C TYR A 205 -3.40 -10.94 8.14
N ASP A 206 -3.06 -10.75 9.41
CA ASP A 206 -3.16 -9.55 10.17
C ASP A 206 -4.44 -8.72 9.99
N ARG A 207 -5.39 -8.93 10.91
CA ARG A 207 -6.48 -7.97 11.16
C ARG A 207 -5.93 -6.54 11.29
N ARG A 208 -4.67 -6.33 11.70
CA ARG A 208 -4.00 -5.02 11.82
C ARG A 208 -3.73 -4.31 10.48
N ILE A 209 -3.77 -4.99 9.33
CA ILE A 209 -3.74 -4.32 8.00
C ILE A 209 -5.10 -3.69 7.66
N PHE A 210 -6.19 -4.28 8.15
CA PHE A 210 -7.56 -3.84 7.87
C PHE A 210 -8.17 -3.01 9.00
N THR A 211 -7.70 -3.14 10.24
CA THR A 211 -8.06 -2.31 11.38
C THR A 211 -6.91 -1.34 11.66
N ALA A 212 -7.12 -0.05 11.41
CA ALA A 212 -6.15 1.04 11.58
C ALA A 212 -5.73 1.31 13.05
N ASN A 213 -5.72 0.29 13.91
CA ASN A 213 -5.49 0.41 15.34
C ASN A 213 -4.67 -0.80 15.81
N THR A 214 -3.33 -0.74 15.69
CA THR A 214 -2.36 -1.26 16.68
C THR A 214 -0.91 -1.09 16.21
N ASN A 215 -0.08 -0.67 17.16
CA ASN A 215 1.32 -0.24 17.03
C ASN A 215 2.32 -1.37 16.77
N SER A 216 2.18 -2.18 15.71
CA SER A 216 3.26 -3.07 15.28
C SER A 216 2.97 -3.61 13.89
N ILE A 217 3.69 -3.11 12.88
CA ILE A 217 3.73 -3.69 11.54
C ILE A 217 5.14 -4.21 11.31
N ALA A 218 5.33 -5.50 11.50
CA ALA A 218 6.49 -6.20 10.98
C ALA A 218 6.08 -6.82 9.65
N THR A 219 6.67 -6.39 8.52
CA THR A 219 6.53 -7.15 7.28
C THR A 219 7.82 -7.20 6.46
N CYS A 220 8.01 -8.40 5.91
CA CYS A 220 9.18 -8.95 5.28
C CYS A 220 9.44 -8.34 3.89
N SER A 221 10.70 -8.03 3.61
CA SER A 221 11.15 -7.49 2.32
C SER A 221 11.05 -8.52 1.21
N CYS A 222 10.22 -8.27 0.19
CA CYS A 222 10.49 -8.52 -1.25
C CYS A 222 9.21 -8.32 -2.10
N CYS A 223 9.18 -7.25 -2.91
CA CYS A 223 8.83 -7.22 -4.35
C CYS A 223 8.06 -5.96 -4.80
N LEU A 224 8.79 -5.09 -5.51
CA LEU A 224 8.43 -4.17 -6.61
C LEU A 224 6.95 -3.87 -6.93
N ILE A 225 6.60 -2.62 -6.63
CA ILE A 225 5.64 -1.65 -7.22
C ILE A 225 5.03 -2.04 -8.58
N ASP A 226 3.69 -2.01 -8.67
CA ASP A 226 2.93 -1.81 -9.92
C ASP A 226 2.43 -0.35 -10.01
N HIS A 227 2.94 0.39 -10.99
CA HIS A 227 2.63 1.80 -11.28
C HIS A 227 1.16 2.02 -11.74
N ASN A 228 0.43 0.94 -12.06
CA ASN A 228 -0.84 0.99 -12.78
C ASN A 228 -2.10 1.27 -11.92
N LEU A 229 -2.02 1.35 -10.59
CA LEU A 229 -3.20 1.62 -9.75
C LEU A 229 -3.64 3.09 -9.85
N LEU A 230 -2.69 4.02 -9.76
CA LEU A 230 -2.95 5.46 -9.90
C LEU A 230 -3.32 5.82 -11.33
N GLU A 231 -2.70 5.21 -12.34
CA GLU A 231 -3.11 5.43 -13.73
C GLU A 231 -4.53 4.90 -14.00
N ALA A 232 -4.90 3.75 -13.43
CA ALA A 232 -6.24 3.21 -13.60
C ALA A 232 -7.34 3.96 -12.81
N LEU A 233 -7.01 4.49 -11.63
CA LEU A 233 -7.96 5.14 -10.73
C LEU A 233 -7.93 6.68 -10.77
N CYS A 234 -6.91 7.29 -11.38
CA CYS A 234 -6.75 8.75 -11.42
C CYS A 234 -6.47 9.31 -12.83
N PHE A 235 -6.09 8.49 -13.83
CA PHE A 235 -5.74 8.98 -15.18
C PHE A 235 -6.70 8.59 -16.31
N ASN A 236 -7.73 7.77 -16.09
CA ASN A 236 -8.79 7.59 -17.10
C ASN A 236 -9.90 8.65 -16.92
N GLN A 237 -9.61 9.88 -17.32
CA GLN A 237 -10.61 10.85 -17.78
C GLN A 237 -10.34 11.16 -19.25
#